data_AF-A0A949MS02-F1
#
_entry.id   AF-A0A949MS02-F1
#
_cell.length_a   1.000
_cell.length_b   1.000
_cell.length_c   1.000
_cell.angle_alpha   90.00
_cell.angle_beta   90.00
_cell.angle_gamma   90.00
#
_symmetry.space_group_name_H-M   'P 1'
#
loop_
_entity.id
_entity.type
_entity.pdbx_description
1 polymer ?
#
loop_
_entity_poly.entity_id
_entity_poly.type
_entity_poly.pdbx_seq_one_letter_code
_entity_poly.pdbx_strand_id
1 'polypeptide(L)'
;MSNAKSSPVKAALGLALLASILSGPAFAAEDYVVDTSEIGRDNHGVVTSDQFLELGVPSANGLRIEGEQALKMGKIDRAIMVLQRSVELAPRDMDGRILYGEALEKKLLRQKDRDPKLYNFVIKQWLFIGKMAEFADQGQQGYNHLYKLTGTVPKRWEKEKKFLARVLIPEDGSVKVSIGRRPSADGKPDVEPIAHRKKDDDM
;
A
#
# COMPACT_ATOMS: atom_id res chain seq x y z
N MET A 1 -40.62 14.91 86.32
CA MET A 1 -41.17 13.54 86.29
C MET A 1 -40.62 12.86 85.04
N SER A 2 -39.38 12.34 85.03
CA SER A 2 -38.93 11.00 85.44
C SER A 2 -39.75 9.82 84.87
N ASN A 3 -39.24 9.22 83.78
CA ASN A 3 -38.90 7.78 83.58
C ASN A 3 -38.65 7.57 82.08
N ALA A 4 -37.48 7.26 81.52
CA ALA A 4 -36.45 6.25 81.81
C ALA A 4 -36.90 4.79 81.60
N LYS A 5 -36.37 4.15 80.54
CA LYS A 5 -36.03 2.72 80.34
C LYS A 5 -35.40 2.61 78.92
N SER A 6 -34.09 2.63 78.70
CA SER A 6 -33.00 1.65 78.95
C SER A 6 -33.05 0.37 78.07
N SER A 7 -32.37 0.42 76.90
CA SER A 7 -31.34 -0.49 76.29
C SER A 7 -31.40 -2.04 76.48
N PRO A 8 -30.62 -2.92 75.75
CA PRO A 8 -29.44 -2.68 74.88
C PRO A 8 -29.28 -3.51 73.56
N VAL A 9 -28.43 -2.96 72.68
CA VAL A 9 -27.31 -3.54 71.88
C VAL A 9 -27.21 -5.06 71.71
N LYS A 10 -27.05 -5.55 70.46
CA LYS A 10 -26.03 -6.56 70.07
C LYS A 10 -25.49 -6.32 68.65
N ALA A 11 -24.21 -5.94 68.59
CA ALA A 11 -23.36 -6.07 67.42
C ALA A 11 -22.87 -7.52 67.30
N ALA A 12 -22.67 -8.01 66.07
CA ALA A 12 -21.88 -9.21 65.81
C ALA A 12 -21.15 -9.03 64.47
N LEU A 13 -19.90 -8.60 64.59
CA LEU A 13 -18.84 -8.65 63.59
C LEU A 13 -18.28 -10.08 63.60
N GLY A 14 -18.11 -10.72 62.44
CA GLY A 14 -17.53 -12.06 62.35
C GLY A 14 -16.91 -12.31 60.98
N LEU A 15 -15.63 -11.96 60.85
CA LEU A 15 -14.76 -12.20 59.71
C LEU A 15 -13.79 -13.34 60.09
N ALA A 16 -13.70 -14.44 59.33
CA ALA A 16 -12.56 -15.38 59.30
C ALA A 16 -12.79 -16.43 58.17
N LEU A 17 -12.28 -16.18 56.96
CA LEU A 17 -11.00 -16.63 56.40
C LEU A 17 -10.94 -18.15 56.12
N LEU A 18 -11.20 -18.51 54.85
CA LEU A 18 -11.03 -19.85 54.29
C LEU A 18 -9.53 -20.15 54.08
N ALA A 19 -9.11 -21.34 54.46
CA ALA A 19 -7.73 -21.80 54.42
C ALA A 19 -7.24 -22.17 52.99
N SER A 20 -6.07 -21.61 52.67
CA SER A 20 -4.89 -22.28 52.10
C SER A 20 -4.96 -23.00 50.75
N ILE A 21 -4.50 -22.25 49.76
CA ILE A 21 -3.72 -22.58 48.55
C ILE A 21 -2.82 -23.82 48.70
N LEU A 22 -2.85 -24.75 47.73
CA LEU A 22 -1.62 -25.31 47.12
C LEU A 22 -1.92 -25.98 45.76
N SER A 23 -1.58 -25.31 44.66
CA SER A 23 -1.24 -25.91 43.37
C SER A 23 -0.56 -24.84 42.51
N GLY A 24 0.77 -24.86 42.45
CA GLY A 24 1.51 -24.20 41.36
C GLY A 24 1.89 -25.24 40.30
N PRO A 25 2.67 -24.89 39.26
CA PRO A 25 2.57 -23.71 38.41
C PRO A 25 2.19 -24.15 36.98
N ALA A 26 1.08 -23.66 36.43
CA ALA A 26 0.81 -23.78 35.00
C ALA A 26 1.28 -22.48 34.33
N PHE A 27 2.49 -22.49 33.80
CA PHE A 27 2.86 -21.55 32.74
C PHE A 27 1.99 -21.87 31.52
N ALA A 28 0.88 -21.16 31.36
CA ALA A 28 -0.02 -21.34 30.23
C ALA A 28 -0.55 -19.99 29.78
N ALA A 29 -0.08 -19.60 28.59
CA ALA A 29 -0.65 -18.64 27.64
C ALA A 29 -1.03 -17.26 28.19
N GLU A 30 -0.23 -16.29 27.78
CA GLU A 30 -0.51 -14.85 27.83
C GLU A 30 -1.95 -14.48 27.43
N ASP A 31 -2.59 -13.70 28.30
CA ASP A 31 -3.93 -13.07 28.18
C ASP A 31 -4.06 -12.04 27.02
N TYR A 32 -3.27 -12.14 25.96
CA TYR A 32 -3.35 -11.21 24.81
C TYR A 32 -4.15 -11.75 23.62
N VAL A 33 -4.60 -13.00 23.65
CA VAL A 33 -5.45 -13.57 22.60
C VAL A 33 -6.89 -13.65 23.08
N VAL A 34 -7.57 -12.50 22.99
CA VAL A 34 -9.04 -12.44 23.10
C VAL A 34 -9.64 -12.93 21.78
N ASP A 35 -10.54 -13.91 21.83
CA ASP A 35 -11.34 -14.31 20.67
C ASP A 35 -12.33 -13.19 20.33
N THR A 36 -11.96 -12.37 19.34
CA THR A 36 -12.77 -11.25 18.83
C THR A 36 -13.76 -11.69 17.75
N SER A 37 -14.06 -12.98 17.61
CA SER A 37 -15.04 -13.45 16.61
C SER A 37 -16.44 -12.87 16.79
N GLU A 38 -16.78 -12.35 17.98
CA GLU A 38 -18.00 -11.59 18.26
C GLU A 38 -17.85 -10.06 18.06
N ILE A 39 -16.63 -9.53 18.07
CA ILE A 39 -16.36 -8.10 17.85
C ILE A 39 -16.00 -7.92 16.37
N GLY A 40 -17.02 -7.66 15.55
CA GLY A 40 -16.85 -7.34 14.13
C GLY A 40 -17.51 -8.33 13.16
N ARG A 41 -18.37 -9.23 13.63
CA ARG A 41 -19.29 -9.97 12.77
C ARG A 41 -20.70 -9.41 12.87
N ASP A 42 -20.97 -8.40 12.07
CA ASP A 42 -22.33 -8.08 11.66
C ASP A 42 -22.78 -9.09 10.59
N ASN A 43 -23.67 -10.00 10.98
CA ASN A 43 -24.36 -10.94 10.09
C ASN A 43 -25.39 -10.26 9.16
N HIS A 44 -25.12 -9.03 8.69
CA HIS A 44 -25.96 -8.34 7.72
C HIS A 44 -25.17 -7.28 6.95
N GLY A 45 -24.91 -7.58 5.67
CA GLY A 45 -24.55 -6.59 4.65
C GLY A 45 -23.07 -6.28 4.60
N VAL A 46 -22.45 -6.57 3.46
CA VAL A 46 -21.28 -5.77 3.04
C VAL A 46 -21.76 -4.33 3.08
N VAL A 47 -21.32 -3.55 4.06
CA VAL A 47 -21.51 -2.10 4.06
C VAL A 47 -20.70 -1.60 2.86
N THR A 48 -21.36 -1.54 1.71
CA THR A 48 -20.78 -0.90 0.54
C THR A 48 -20.60 0.55 0.89
N SER A 49 -19.43 1.11 0.59
CA SER A 49 -19.09 2.49 0.94
C SER A 49 -20.13 3.51 0.49
N ASP A 50 -20.98 3.19 -0.49
CA ASP A 50 -22.17 3.96 -0.85
C ASP A 50 -23.10 4.27 0.35
N GLN A 51 -23.25 3.37 1.33
CA GLN A 51 -24.01 3.60 2.58
C GLN A 51 -23.28 4.55 3.55
N PHE A 52 -21.94 4.57 3.52
CA PHE A 52 -21.14 5.52 4.30
C PHE A 52 -21.19 6.93 3.67
N LEU A 53 -21.40 7.01 2.36
CA LEU A 53 -21.55 8.26 1.60
C LEU A 53 -22.96 8.90 1.75
N GLU A 54 -23.99 8.11 2.03
CA GLU A 54 -25.36 8.58 2.30
C GLU A 54 -25.48 9.40 3.60
N LEU A 55 -24.53 9.29 4.52
CA LEU A 55 -24.56 9.93 5.84
C LEU A 55 -24.01 11.36 5.91
N GLY A 56 -23.57 11.95 4.79
CA GLY A 56 -23.23 13.37 4.71
C GLY A 56 -21.75 13.67 4.51
N VAL A 57 -21.43 14.07 3.28
CA VAL A 57 -20.14 14.54 2.71
C VAL A 57 -19.09 13.44 2.53
N PRO A 58 -18.78 13.03 1.27
CA PRO A 58 -17.65 12.14 0.99
C PRO A 58 -16.34 12.77 1.50
N SER A 59 -15.71 12.16 2.50
CA SER A 59 -14.36 12.51 2.91
C SER A 59 -13.33 11.85 2.00
N ALA A 60 -12.15 12.47 1.84
CA ALA A 60 -11.06 11.87 1.06
C ALA A 60 -10.70 10.47 1.60
N ASN A 61 -10.58 10.31 2.92
CA ASN A 61 -10.28 9.02 3.54
C ASN A 61 -11.34 7.95 3.28
N GLY A 62 -12.64 8.29 3.32
CA GLY A 62 -13.71 7.34 3.01
C GLY A 62 -13.64 6.84 1.57
N LEU A 63 -13.40 7.75 0.63
CA LEU A 63 -13.19 7.41 -0.79
C LEU A 63 -11.92 6.56 -0.99
N ARG A 64 -10.84 6.86 -0.26
CA ARG A 64 -9.61 6.06 -0.28
C ARG A 64 -9.86 4.61 0.14
N ILE A 65 -10.55 4.41 1.27
CA ILE A 65 -10.87 3.07 1.79
C ILE A 65 -11.76 2.30 0.81
N GLU A 66 -12.78 2.96 0.23
CA GLU A 66 -13.61 2.34 -0.80
C GLU A 66 -12.79 1.92 -2.02
N GLY A 67 -11.93 2.81 -2.52
CA GLY A 67 -11.05 2.54 -3.63
C GLY A 67 -10.12 1.35 -3.38
N GLU A 68 -9.58 1.25 -2.16
CA GLU A 68 -8.76 0.11 -1.72
C GLU A 68 -9.57 -1.20 -1.73
N GLN A 69 -10.80 -1.19 -1.21
CA GLN A 69 -11.67 -2.36 -1.25
C GLN A 69 -12.03 -2.77 -2.69
N ALA A 70 -12.31 -1.80 -3.56
CA ALA A 70 -12.55 -2.04 -4.97
C ALA A 70 -11.32 -2.67 -5.65
N LEU A 71 -10.09 -2.26 -5.30
CA LEU A 71 -8.86 -2.89 -5.79
C LEU A 71 -8.73 -4.33 -5.32
N LYS A 72 -9.05 -4.62 -4.06
CA LYS A 72 -9.04 -5.99 -3.50
C LYS A 72 -10.05 -6.90 -4.19
N MET A 73 -11.22 -6.36 -4.56
CA MET A 73 -12.25 -7.06 -5.32
C MET A 73 -11.97 -7.16 -6.83
N GLY A 74 -10.86 -6.61 -7.32
CA GLY A 74 -10.53 -6.59 -8.76
C GLY A 74 -11.38 -5.63 -9.60
N LYS A 75 -12.20 -4.77 -8.97
CA LYS A 75 -13.04 -3.76 -9.62
C LYS A 75 -12.23 -2.51 -9.97
N ILE A 76 -11.29 -2.65 -10.89
CA ILE A 76 -10.28 -1.62 -11.21
C ILE A 76 -10.92 -0.28 -11.65
N ASP A 77 -11.95 -0.32 -12.50
CA ASP A 77 -12.54 0.92 -13.03
C ASP A 77 -13.31 1.71 -11.96
N ARG A 78 -13.98 1.02 -11.01
CA ARG A 78 -14.58 1.66 -9.83
C ARG A 78 -13.50 2.26 -8.93
N ALA A 79 -12.44 1.50 -8.66
CA ALA A 79 -11.33 1.99 -7.83
C ALA A 79 -10.74 3.30 -8.38
N ILE A 80 -10.45 3.36 -9.69
CA ILE A 80 -9.91 4.56 -10.34
C ILE A 80 -10.83 5.76 -10.14
N MET A 81 -12.14 5.59 -10.36
CA MET A 81 -13.12 6.69 -10.24
C MET A 81 -13.16 7.25 -8.82
N VAL A 82 -13.22 6.38 -7.81
CA VAL A 82 -13.35 6.79 -6.41
C VAL A 82 -12.03 7.38 -5.88
N LEU A 83 -10.90 6.77 -6.23
CA LEU A 83 -9.57 7.24 -5.83
C LEU A 83 -9.21 8.57 -6.51
N GLN A 84 -9.64 8.80 -7.75
CA GLN A 84 -9.47 10.09 -8.40
C GLN A 84 -10.13 11.21 -7.56
N ARG A 85 -11.39 11.01 -7.14
CA ARG A 85 -12.10 11.97 -6.29
C ARG A 85 -11.41 12.15 -4.93
N SER A 86 -10.86 11.07 -4.35
CA SER A 86 -10.06 11.14 -3.12
C SER A 86 -8.85 12.07 -3.27
N VAL A 87 -8.09 11.93 -4.35
CA VAL A 87 -6.90 12.75 -4.64
C VAL A 87 -7.27 14.20 -4.97
N GLU A 88 -8.43 14.43 -5.58
CA GLU A 88 -8.96 15.77 -5.83
C GLU A 88 -9.30 16.50 -4.52
N LEU A 89 -9.89 15.79 -3.54
CA LEU A 89 -10.23 16.35 -2.23
C LEU A 89 -9.01 16.56 -1.32
N ALA A 90 -8.03 15.66 -1.38
CA ALA A 90 -6.80 15.76 -0.60
C ALA A 90 -5.55 15.56 -1.49
N PRO A 91 -5.11 16.59 -2.24
CA PRO A 91 -4.01 16.46 -3.20
C PRO A 91 -2.65 16.11 -2.58
N ARG A 92 -2.48 16.40 -1.28
CA ARG A 92 -1.28 16.13 -0.50
C ARG A 92 -1.30 14.78 0.23
N ASP A 93 -2.44 14.08 0.23
CA ASP A 93 -2.50 12.72 0.75
C ASP A 93 -1.80 11.76 -0.22
N MET A 94 -0.60 11.32 0.17
CA MET A 94 0.21 10.41 -0.64
C MET A 94 -0.37 9.01 -0.67
N ASP A 95 -1.01 8.54 0.40
CA ASP A 95 -1.57 7.18 0.45
C ASP A 95 -2.71 7.03 -0.56
N GLY A 96 -3.60 8.03 -0.63
CA GLY A 96 -4.64 8.09 -1.66
C GLY A 96 -4.07 8.14 -3.07
N ARG A 97 -2.98 8.89 -3.28
CA ARG A 97 -2.33 9.00 -4.59
C ARG A 97 -1.58 7.74 -5.01
N ILE A 98 -0.94 7.04 -4.06
CA ILE A 98 -0.27 5.76 -4.29
C ILE A 98 -1.30 4.73 -4.75
N LEU A 99 -2.41 4.59 -4.02
CA LEU A 99 -3.50 3.67 -4.41
C LEU A 99 -4.07 4.04 -5.79
N TYR A 100 -4.21 5.33 -6.09
CA TYR A 100 -4.64 5.79 -7.42
C TYR A 100 -3.64 5.39 -8.52
N GLY A 101 -2.35 5.60 -8.28
CA GLY A 101 -1.27 5.17 -9.18
C GLY A 101 -1.28 3.67 -9.45
N GLU A 102 -1.44 2.86 -8.39
CA GLU A 102 -1.55 1.40 -8.51
C GLU A 102 -2.77 0.97 -9.31
N ALA A 103 -3.93 1.61 -9.10
CA ALA A 103 -5.15 1.30 -9.84
C ALA A 103 -4.99 1.57 -11.34
N LEU A 104 -4.37 2.71 -11.69
CA LEU A 104 -4.08 3.06 -13.08
C LEU A 104 -3.04 2.12 -13.71
N GLU A 105 -2.00 1.76 -12.97
CA GLU A 105 -0.99 0.80 -13.42
C GLU A 105 -1.62 -0.57 -13.70
N LYS A 106 -2.49 -1.06 -12.80
CA LYS A 106 -3.24 -2.31 -13.04
C LYS A 106 -4.14 -2.21 -14.28
N LYS A 107 -4.77 -1.06 -14.51
CA LYS A 107 -5.56 -0.83 -15.74
C LYS A 107 -4.69 -0.87 -16.99
N LEU A 108 -3.51 -0.25 -16.95
CA LEU A 108 -2.54 -0.25 -18.03
C LEU A 108 -2.02 -1.68 -18.32
N LEU A 109 -1.70 -2.45 -17.29
CA LEU A 109 -1.20 -3.83 -17.44
C LEU A 109 -2.26 -4.80 -17.98
N ARG A 110 -3.55 -4.52 -17.74
CA ARG A 110 -4.67 -5.31 -18.25
C ARG A 110 -4.92 -5.06 -19.75
N GLN A 111 -4.48 -3.93 -20.29
CA GLN A 111 -4.60 -3.63 -21.72
C GLN A 111 -3.55 -4.40 -22.52
N LYS A 112 -3.96 -4.94 -23.68
CA LYS A 112 -3.06 -5.64 -24.60
C LYS A 112 -2.05 -4.69 -25.25
N ASP A 113 -2.52 -3.52 -25.66
CA ASP A 113 -1.71 -2.42 -26.17
C ASP A 113 -1.74 -1.29 -25.14
N ARG A 114 -0.56 -0.75 -24.79
CA ARG A 114 -0.47 0.34 -23.82
C ARG A 114 -0.93 1.64 -24.48
N ASP A 115 -2.03 2.22 -24.00
CA ASP A 115 -2.44 3.56 -24.38
C ASP A 115 -1.34 4.58 -23.98
N PRO A 116 -0.74 5.32 -24.95
CA PRO A 116 0.28 6.33 -24.66
C PRO A 116 -0.19 7.37 -23.65
N LYS A 117 -1.46 7.78 -23.70
CA LYS A 117 -2.01 8.80 -22.79
C LYS A 117 -2.05 8.30 -21.35
N LEU A 118 -2.61 7.10 -21.16
CA LEU A 118 -2.66 6.46 -19.85
C LEU A 118 -1.25 6.19 -19.31
N TYR A 119 -0.35 5.67 -20.15
CA TYR A 119 1.04 5.42 -19.76
C TYR A 119 1.76 6.69 -19.30
N ASN A 120 1.67 7.76 -20.09
CA ASN A 120 2.27 9.04 -19.77
C ASN A 120 1.71 9.63 -18.48
N PHE A 121 0.41 9.47 -18.25
CA PHE A 121 -0.25 9.92 -17.04
C PHE A 121 0.26 9.15 -15.82
N VAL A 122 0.34 7.82 -15.89
CA VAL A 122 0.85 6.96 -14.80
C VAL A 122 2.29 7.34 -14.42
N ILE A 123 3.17 7.55 -15.41
CA ILE A 123 4.55 8.00 -15.16
C ILE A 123 4.58 9.30 -14.37
N LYS A 124 3.75 10.28 -14.76
CA LYS A 124 3.69 11.58 -14.07
C LYS A 124 3.19 11.43 -12.64
N GLN A 125 2.23 10.54 -12.38
CA GLN A 125 1.75 10.25 -11.02
C GLN A 125 2.85 9.66 -10.15
N TRP A 126 3.56 8.63 -10.63
CA TRP A 126 4.64 8.01 -9.87
C TRP A 126 5.84 8.93 -9.66
N LEU A 127 6.16 9.76 -10.65
CA LEU A 127 7.20 10.78 -10.52
C LEU A 127 6.83 11.83 -9.46
N PHE A 128 5.56 12.25 -9.44
CA PHE A 128 5.07 13.18 -8.43
C PHE A 128 5.19 12.57 -7.02
N ILE A 129 4.72 11.34 -6.82
CA ILE A 129 4.84 10.63 -5.52
C ILE A 129 6.30 10.55 -5.10
N GLY A 130 7.20 10.08 -5.98
CA GLY A 130 8.62 9.94 -5.67
C GLY A 130 9.30 11.25 -5.27
N LYS A 131 8.82 12.40 -5.75
CA LYS A 131 9.39 13.72 -5.46
C LYS A 131 8.73 14.45 -4.30
N MET A 132 7.42 14.26 -4.11
CA MET A 132 6.59 15.09 -3.23
C MET A 132 6.15 14.35 -1.97
N ALA A 133 6.46 13.06 -1.86
CA ALA A 133 6.21 12.31 -0.63
C ALA A 133 6.98 12.90 0.55
N GLU A 134 6.29 13.04 1.67
CA GLU A 134 6.88 13.48 2.94
C GLU A 134 7.75 12.39 3.55
N PHE A 135 7.30 11.13 3.43
CA PHE A 135 7.99 9.97 3.97
C PHE A 135 8.87 9.30 2.90
N ALA A 136 10.08 8.91 3.31
CA ALA A 136 11.10 8.39 2.41
C ALA A 136 10.70 7.03 1.78
N ASP A 137 9.96 6.21 2.51
CA ASP A 137 9.44 4.93 2.06
C ASP A 137 8.40 5.10 0.94
N GLN A 138 7.45 6.03 1.09
CA GLN A 138 6.49 6.40 0.05
C GLN A 138 7.19 6.96 -1.20
N GLY A 139 8.20 7.82 -1.00
CA GLY A 139 9.02 8.34 -2.10
C GLY A 139 9.76 7.22 -2.84
N GLN A 140 10.38 6.31 -2.10
CA GLN A 140 11.04 5.14 -2.66
C GLN A 140 10.06 4.22 -3.40
N GLN A 141 8.85 4.02 -2.87
CA GLN A 141 7.79 3.27 -3.54
C GLN A 141 7.47 3.91 -4.90
N GLY A 142 7.29 5.23 -4.97
CA GLY A 142 7.07 5.94 -6.23
C GLY A 142 8.17 5.70 -7.26
N TYR A 143 9.44 5.80 -6.84
CA TYR A 143 10.58 5.53 -7.73
C TYR A 143 10.68 4.05 -8.13
N ASN A 144 10.34 3.11 -7.25
CA ASN A 144 10.34 1.69 -7.56
C ASN A 144 9.32 1.36 -8.67
N HIS A 145 8.11 1.93 -8.59
CA HIS A 145 7.09 1.77 -9.64
C HIS A 145 7.53 2.43 -10.95
N LEU A 146 8.11 3.63 -10.87
CA LEU A 146 8.66 4.31 -12.04
C LEU A 146 9.77 3.50 -12.73
N TYR A 147 10.66 2.89 -11.96
CA TYR A 147 11.70 2.00 -12.47
C TYR A 147 11.12 0.76 -13.14
N LYS A 148 10.11 0.12 -12.54
CA LYS A 148 9.44 -1.06 -13.14
C LYS A 148 8.81 -0.74 -14.50
N LEU A 149 8.22 0.44 -14.65
CA LEU A 149 7.53 0.84 -15.87
C LEU A 149 8.48 1.31 -16.98
N THR A 150 9.52 2.07 -16.62
CA THR A 150 10.38 2.78 -17.58
C THR A 150 11.81 2.22 -17.69
N GLY A 151 12.22 1.36 -16.75
CA GLY A 151 13.60 0.87 -16.61
C GLY A 151 14.60 1.89 -16.06
N THR A 152 14.16 3.09 -15.69
CA THR A 152 15.04 4.16 -15.21
C THR A 152 14.31 5.06 -14.21
N VAL A 153 15.07 5.87 -13.47
CA VAL A 153 14.55 6.89 -12.54
C VAL A 153 15.31 8.20 -12.77
N PRO A 154 14.76 9.35 -12.35
CA PRO A 154 15.43 10.63 -12.50
C PRO A 154 16.79 10.62 -11.78
N LYS A 155 17.83 11.11 -12.43
CA LYS A 155 19.13 11.29 -11.75
C LYS A 155 19.01 12.42 -10.72
N ARG A 156 19.81 12.36 -9.66
CA ARG A 156 19.86 13.38 -8.58
C ARG A 156 19.98 14.83 -9.08
N TRP A 157 20.63 15.03 -10.22
CA TRP A 157 20.88 16.34 -10.82
C TRP A 157 20.17 16.55 -12.18
N GLU A 158 19.23 15.67 -12.55
CA GLU A 158 18.47 15.76 -13.80
C GLU A 158 17.21 16.61 -13.62
N LYS A 159 16.95 17.50 -14.58
CA LYS A 159 15.69 18.26 -14.62
C LYS A 159 14.53 17.35 -15.01
N GLU A 160 13.40 17.51 -14.35
CA GLU A 160 12.18 16.72 -14.59
C GLU A 160 11.74 16.73 -16.07
N LYS A 161 11.77 17.89 -16.74
CA LYS A 161 11.44 17.98 -18.17
C LYS A 161 12.33 17.08 -19.04
N LYS A 162 13.62 16.98 -18.70
CA LYS A 162 14.58 16.13 -19.42
C LYS A 162 14.30 14.65 -19.18
N PHE A 163 13.98 14.29 -17.94
CA PHE A 163 13.58 12.93 -17.60
C PHE A 163 12.30 12.52 -18.35
N LEU A 164 11.24 13.34 -18.28
CA LEU A 164 9.97 13.07 -18.95
C LEU A 164 10.12 12.94 -20.47
N ALA A 165 10.89 13.81 -21.12
CA ALA A 165 11.16 13.71 -22.55
C ALA A 165 11.82 12.38 -22.98
N ARG A 166 12.52 11.70 -22.07
CA ARG A 166 13.19 10.42 -22.32
C ARG A 166 12.25 9.21 -22.15
N VAL A 167 11.23 9.30 -21.31
CA VAL A 167 10.39 8.15 -20.92
C VAL A 167 8.97 8.19 -21.45
N LEU A 168 8.45 9.36 -21.83
CA LEU A 168 7.08 9.51 -22.34
C LEU A 168 6.97 9.01 -23.79
N ILE A 169 5.81 8.42 -24.12
CA ILE A 169 5.50 7.95 -25.46
C ILE A 169 4.74 9.06 -26.21
N PRO A 170 5.06 9.34 -27.49
CA PRO A 170 4.28 10.28 -28.30
C PRO A 170 2.81 9.88 -28.39
N GLU A 171 1.89 10.84 -28.21
CA GLU A 171 0.44 10.58 -28.25
C GLU A 171 -0.11 10.46 -29.68
N ASP A 172 0.68 10.83 -30.69
CA ASP A 172 0.30 10.86 -32.11
C ASP A 172 0.26 9.46 -32.77
N GLY A 173 0.46 8.39 -32.01
CA GLY A 173 0.38 7.00 -32.49
C GLY A 173 1.52 6.57 -33.42
N SER A 174 2.56 7.40 -33.56
CA SER A 174 3.71 7.16 -34.45
C SER A 174 4.61 5.99 -34.01
N VAL A 175 4.47 5.50 -32.78
CA VAL A 175 5.24 4.35 -32.26
C VAL A 175 4.30 3.31 -31.67
N LYS A 176 4.10 2.20 -32.40
CA LYS A 176 3.58 0.95 -31.81
C LYS A 176 4.68 0.39 -30.89
N VAL A 177 4.56 0.64 -29.59
CA VAL A 177 5.51 0.11 -28.61
C VAL A 177 5.17 -1.37 -28.33
N SER A 178 5.71 -2.27 -29.15
CA SER A 178 5.86 -3.68 -28.76
C SER A 178 7.01 -3.77 -27.77
N ILE A 179 6.72 -4.02 -26.49
CA ILE A 179 7.77 -4.18 -25.48
C ILE A 179 8.62 -5.39 -25.82
N GLY A 180 9.92 -5.12 -25.94
CA GLY A 180 10.98 -6.10 -26.07
C GLY A 180 10.97 -7.11 -24.93
N ARG A 181 11.11 -8.36 -25.33
CA ARG A 181 11.57 -9.52 -24.58
C ARG A 181 12.53 -9.12 -23.44
N ARG A 182 12.34 -9.71 -22.25
CA ARG A 182 13.29 -9.67 -21.12
C ARG A 182 14.73 -9.90 -21.65
N PRO A 183 15.76 -9.23 -21.15
CA PRO A 183 17.13 -9.60 -21.48
C PRO A 183 17.34 -11.06 -21.07
N SER A 184 17.74 -11.91 -22.01
CA SER A 184 18.12 -13.30 -21.71
C SER A 184 19.34 -13.27 -20.80
N ALA A 185 19.38 -14.16 -19.82
CA ALA A 185 20.41 -14.22 -18.76
C ALA A 185 21.78 -14.75 -19.24
N ASP A 186 22.10 -14.64 -20.53
CA ASP A 186 23.32 -15.19 -21.14
C ASP A 186 24.15 -14.08 -21.77
N GLY A 187 24.60 -13.12 -20.93
CA GLY A 187 25.62 -12.15 -21.31
C GLY A 187 27.00 -12.78 -21.22
N LYS A 188 27.41 -13.55 -22.24
CA LYS A 188 28.84 -13.80 -22.48
C LYS A 188 29.33 -12.73 -23.46
N PRO A 189 30.36 -11.95 -23.12
CA PRO A 189 30.97 -11.02 -24.07
C PRO A 189 31.71 -11.83 -25.14
N ASP A 190 31.39 -11.59 -26.40
CA ASP A 190 32.13 -12.09 -27.56
C ASP A 190 33.53 -11.45 -27.55
N VAL A 191 34.48 -12.15 -26.95
CA VAL A 191 35.91 -11.85 -27.09
C VAL A 191 36.40 -12.64 -28.30
N GLU A 192 36.64 -11.95 -29.42
CA GLU A 192 37.33 -12.54 -30.56
C GLU A 192 38.69 -13.12 -30.10
N PRO A 193 39.03 -14.36 -30.49
CA PRO A 193 40.32 -14.93 -30.13
C PRO A 193 41.42 -14.19 -30.88
N ILE A 194 42.24 -13.45 -30.13
CA ILE A 194 43.49 -12.87 -30.63
C ILE A 194 44.36 -14.02 -31.09
N ALA A 195 44.55 -14.13 -32.41
CA ALA A 195 45.42 -15.09 -33.05
C ALA A 195 46.83 -14.98 -32.44
N HIS A 196 47.26 -16.04 -31.74
CA HIS A 196 48.65 -16.19 -31.38
C HIS A 196 49.48 -16.29 -32.66
N ARG A 197 50.22 -15.22 -32.92
CA ARG A 197 51.30 -15.16 -33.90
C ARG A 197 52.30 -16.26 -33.55
N LYS A 198 52.41 -17.26 -34.43
CA LYS A 198 53.52 -18.21 -34.47
C LYS A 198 54.84 -17.44 -34.31
N LYS A 199 55.62 -17.79 -33.30
CA LYS A 199 57.07 -17.64 -33.38
C LYS A 199 57.59 -19.03 -33.71
N ASP A 200 57.80 -19.21 -35.00
CA ASP A 200 58.69 -20.23 -35.52
C ASP A 200 60.14 -19.79 -35.17
N ASP A 201 60.92 -20.79 -34.78
CA ASP A 201 62.35 -20.98 -35.10
C ASP A 201 63.49 -20.35 -34.24
N ASP A 202 64.37 -21.28 -33.84
CA ASP A 202 65.84 -21.23 -33.81
C ASP A 202 66.59 -20.41 -32.74
N MET A 203 66.96 -21.08 -31.64
CA MET A 203 68.34 -21.45 -31.24
C MET A 203 68.40 -21.98 -29.80
#